data_AF-A0A418Y5X6-F1
#
_entry.id   AF-A0A418Y5X6-F1
#
_cell.length_a   1.000
_cell.length_b   1.000
_cell.length_c   1.000
_cell.angle_alpha   90.00
_cell.angle_beta   90.00
_cell.angle_gamma   90.00
#
_symmetry.space_group_name_H-M   'P 1'
#
loop_
_entity.id
_entity.type
_entity.pdbx_description
1 polymer ?
#
loop_
_entity_poly.entity_id
_entity_poly.type
_entity_poly.pdbx_seq_one_letter_code
_entity_poly.pdbx_strand_id
1 'polypeptide(L)'
;MDRICLSNQGGCQTVEVKVVTQYLGSNNDATHTFRSRTGEWGGLNFPMTSNVILVHASDGKATWAPLVSRDGKTYFKAASMSSVGVVPVWKLEKDADGNVPLETLVGRIRAGK
;
A
#
# COMPACT_ATOMS: atom_id res chain seq x y z
N MET A 1 14.06 -18.44 30.23
CA MET A 1 13.42 -17.11 30.34
C MET A 1 14.31 -16.17 29.58
N ASP A 2 14.07 -16.02 28.28
CA ASP A 2 15.00 -15.30 27.41
C ASP A 2 14.57 -13.85 27.29
N ARG A 3 15.44 -12.95 27.75
CA ARG A 3 15.26 -11.50 27.65
C ARG A 3 15.54 -11.10 26.22
N ILE A 4 14.50 -10.66 25.51
CA ILE A 4 14.64 -10.03 24.18
C ILE A 4 15.19 -8.62 24.40
N CYS A 5 16.42 -8.36 23.97
CA CYS A 5 16.98 -7.01 23.89
C CYS A 5 16.58 -6.37 22.55
N LEU A 6 15.68 -5.38 22.60
CA LEU A 6 15.41 -4.48 21.47
C LEU A 6 16.49 -3.38 21.48
N SER A 7 17.48 -3.50 20.60
CA SER A 7 18.48 -2.45 20.34
C SER A 7 18.01 -1.57 19.17
N ASN A 8 17.79 -0.28 19.43
CA ASN A 8 17.63 0.75 18.39
C ASN A 8 18.98 1.43 18.11
N GLN A 9 19.94 0.67 17.58
CA GLN A 9 21.04 1.32 16.87
C GLN A 9 20.48 1.72 15.50
N GLY A 10 20.22 3.02 15.33
CA GLY A 10 19.51 3.62 14.21
C GLY A 10 20.05 3.24 12.83
N GLY A 11 19.60 2.11 12.29
CA GLY A 11 19.77 1.72 10.90
C GLY A 11 18.71 2.35 10.00
N CYS A 12 18.96 2.44 8.70
CA CYS A 12 17.87 2.66 7.74
C CYS A 12 17.19 1.31 7.45
N GLN A 13 15.88 1.21 7.70
CA GLN A 13 15.09 0.10 7.18
C GLN A 13 14.83 0.35 5.69
N THR A 14 15.19 -0.62 4.87
CA THR A 14 14.94 -0.61 3.43
C THR A 14 13.97 -1.71 3.09
N VAL A 15 12.90 -1.38 2.38
CA VAL A 15 11.93 -2.35 1.84
C VAL A 15 11.93 -2.24 0.33
N GLU A 16 12.12 -3.38 -0.33
CA GLU A 16 12.04 -3.48 -1.78
C GLU A 16 10.71 -4.12 -2.17
N VAL A 17 9.95 -3.44 -3.00
CA VAL A 17 8.65 -3.92 -3.48
C VAL A 17 8.76 -4.13 -4.99
N LYS A 18 8.62 -5.38 -5.42
CA LYS A 18 8.54 -5.71 -6.85
C LYS A 18 7.21 -5.23 -7.42
N VAL A 19 7.26 -4.48 -8.51
CA VAL A 19 6.07 -3.98 -9.20
C VAL A 19 5.56 -5.06 -10.15
N VAL A 20 4.41 -5.66 -9.82
CA VAL A 20 3.74 -6.65 -10.68
C VAL A 20 2.83 -5.97 -11.70
N THR A 21 2.16 -4.90 -11.30
CA THR A 21 1.26 -4.14 -12.17
C THR A 21 1.25 -2.69 -11.72
N GLN A 22 1.36 -1.76 -12.68
CA GLN A 22 1.29 -0.34 -12.42
C GLN A 22 -0.04 0.22 -12.94
N TYR A 23 -0.85 0.78 -12.04
CA TYR A 23 -2.17 1.34 -12.41
C TYR A 23 -2.13 2.84 -12.74
N LEU A 24 -1.24 3.58 -12.07
CA LEU A 24 -1.10 5.04 -12.14
C LEU A 24 0.37 5.47 -12.02
N GLY A 25 0.71 6.63 -12.57
CA GLY A 25 2.06 7.19 -12.59
C GLY A 25 2.94 6.65 -13.73
N SER A 26 4.23 6.96 -13.69
CA SER A 26 5.23 6.51 -14.67
C SER A 26 6.50 6.05 -13.94
N ASN A 27 6.51 4.83 -13.41
CA ASN A 27 7.72 4.21 -12.86
C ASN A 27 8.07 3.04 -13.77
N ASN A 28 9.12 3.18 -14.57
CA ASN A 28 9.58 2.10 -15.45
C ASN A 28 10.41 1.04 -14.70
N ASP A 29 10.59 1.20 -13.39
CA ASP A 29 11.40 0.30 -12.58
C ASP A 29 10.58 -0.92 -12.12
N ALA A 30 11.17 -2.11 -12.32
CA ALA A 30 10.58 -3.38 -11.90
C ALA A 30 10.50 -3.54 -10.37
N THR A 31 11.27 -2.73 -9.62
CA THR A 31 11.34 -2.75 -8.16
C THR A 31 11.37 -1.33 -7.64
N HIS A 32 10.55 -1.04 -6.63
CA HIS A 32 10.58 0.25 -5.93
C HIS A 32 11.14 0.07 -4.52
N THR A 33 12.10 0.93 -4.15
CA THR A 33 12.77 0.87 -2.85
C THR A 33 12.23 1.96 -1.94
N PHE A 34 11.63 1.57 -0.83
CA PHE A 34 11.23 2.47 0.24
C PHE A 34 12.31 2.47 1.33
N ARG A 35 12.66 3.65 1.83
CA ARG A 35 13.63 3.82 2.93
C ARG A 35 12.99 4.57 4.08
N SER A 36 13.16 4.10 5.31
CA SER A 36 12.75 4.80 6.54
C SER A 36 13.82 4.66 7.62
N ARG A 37 13.88 5.61 8.55
CA ARG A 37 14.83 5.56 9.67
C ARG A 37 14.26 4.70 10.79
N THR A 38 15.06 3.77 11.30
CA THR A 38 14.69 2.96 12.47
C THR A 38 14.48 3.89 13.67
N GLY A 39 13.31 3.81 14.31
CA GLY A 39 12.96 4.66 15.46
C GLY A 39 12.05 5.85 15.14
N GLU A 40 11.74 6.12 13.87
CA GLU A 40 10.57 6.95 13.54
C GLU A 40 9.31 6.16 13.89
N TRP A 41 8.54 6.64 14.88
CA TRP A 41 7.21 6.12 15.18
C TRP A 41 6.35 6.25 13.90
N GLY A 42 6.16 5.14 13.18
CA GLY A 42 5.50 5.12 11.87
C GLY A 42 6.35 4.65 10.68
N GLY A 43 7.46 3.92 10.91
CA GLY A 43 8.28 3.31 9.86
C GLY A 43 7.50 2.43 8.86
N LEU A 44 8.17 1.99 7.79
CA LEU A 44 7.57 1.22 6.68
C LEU A 44 7.02 -0.12 7.17
N ASN A 45 5.72 -0.17 7.47
CA ASN A 45 5.05 -1.37 7.98
C ASN A 45 4.48 -2.23 6.84
N PHE A 46 5.33 -2.68 5.91
CA PHE A 46 4.87 -3.59 4.85
C PHE A 46 4.72 -5.02 5.38
N PRO A 47 3.73 -5.79 4.89
CA PRO A 47 3.55 -7.16 5.30
C PRO A 47 4.65 -8.02 4.67
N MET A 48 5.26 -8.91 5.47
CA MET A 48 6.09 -9.99 4.91
C MET A 48 5.17 -11.05 4.32
N THR A 49 4.85 -10.93 3.03
CA THR A 49 3.92 -11.82 2.33
C THR A 49 4.31 -12.03 0.88
N SER A 50 4.00 -13.21 0.34
CA SER A 50 4.08 -13.51 -1.09
C SER A 50 2.85 -13.03 -1.87
N ASN A 51 1.78 -12.62 -1.17
CA ASN A 51 0.55 -12.15 -1.80
C ASN A 51 0.75 -10.74 -2.38
N VAL A 52 0.11 -10.48 -3.52
CA VAL A 52 0.14 -9.15 -4.14
C VAL A 52 -0.64 -8.17 -3.25
N ILE A 53 -0.07 -6.99 -3.05
CA ILE A 53 -0.66 -5.89 -2.29
C ILE A 53 -0.81 -4.66 -3.18
N LEU A 54 -1.79 -3.82 -2.85
CA LEU A 54 -1.87 -2.47 -3.39
C LEU A 54 -0.93 -1.59 -2.59
N VAL A 55 -0.07 -0.83 -3.27
CA VAL A 55 0.78 0.19 -2.65
C VAL A 55 0.45 1.54 -3.24
N HIS A 56 0.23 2.52 -2.38
CA HIS A 56 0.15 3.93 -2.75
C HIS A 56 1.29 4.68 -2.06
N ALA A 57 2.13 5.35 -2.86
CA ALA A 57 3.25 6.13 -2.38
C ALA A 57 3.05 7.61 -2.76
N SER A 58 3.08 8.51 -1.78
CA SER A 58 2.99 9.97 -1.95
C SER A 58 3.79 10.67 -0.86
N ASP A 59 4.49 11.76 -1.20
CA ASP A 59 5.18 12.64 -0.24
C ASP A 59 6.10 11.89 0.75
N GLY A 60 6.82 10.88 0.25
CA GLY A 60 7.73 10.05 1.07
C GLY A 60 7.03 9.08 2.04
N LYS A 61 5.69 8.98 1.98
CA LYS A 61 4.89 8.03 2.75
C LYS A 61 4.34 6.95 1.83
N ALA A 62 4.32 5.71 2.33
CA ALA A 62 3.70 4.59 1.65
C ALA A 62 2.57 4.03 2.53
N THR A 63 1.41 3.82 1.93
CA THR A 63 0.31 3.04 2.51
C THR A 63 0.05 1.85 1.61
N TRP A 64 -0.49 0.78 2.19
CA TRP A 64 -0.79 -0.43 1.44
C TRP A 64 -2.08 -1.09 1.91
N ALA A 65 -2.64 -1.94 1.06
CA ALA A 65 -3.78 -2.78 1.36
C ALA A 65 -3.61 -4.17 0.74
N PRO A 66 -4.11 -5.24 1.40
CA PRO A 66 -4.17 -6.54 0.77
C PRO A 66 -5.08 -6.49 -0.46
N LEU A 67 -4.68 -7.16 -1.54
CA LEU A 67 -5.56 -7.40 -2.68
C LEU A 67 -6.27 -8.72 -2.56
N VAL A 68 -7.51 -8.75 -3.03
CA VAL A 68 -8.32 -9.96 -3.14
C VAL A 68 -8.87 -10.01 -4.56
N SER A 69 -8.68 -11.13 -5.24
CA SER A 69 -9.26 -11.38 -6.56
C SER A 69 -10.48 -12.28 -6.43
N ARG A 70 -11.60 -11.87 -7.03
CA ARG A 70 -12.87 -12.64 -7.08
C ARG A 70 -13.52 -12.38 -8.43
N ASP A 71 -13.96 -13.44 -9.09
CA ASP A 71 -14.66 -13.36 -10.39
C ASP A 71 -13.91 -12.52 -11.46
N GLY A 72 -12.57 -12.64 -11.49
CA GLY A 72 -11.71 -11.90 -12.41
C GLY A 72 -11.53 -10.41 -12.07
N LYS A 73 -12.13 -9.91 -11.00
CA LYS A 73 -11.99 -8.53 -10.51
C LYS A 73 -11.08 -8.48 -9.30
N THR A 74 -10.33 -7.39 -9.19
CA THR A 74 -9.41 -7.14 -8.08
C THR A 74 -9.99 -6.08 -7.14
N TYR A 75 -9.95 -6.39 -5.85
CA TYR A 75 -10.48 -5.58 -4.77
C TYR A 75 -9.41 -5.31 -3.71
N PHE A 76 -9.57 -4.23 -2.96
CA PHE A 76 -8.76 -3.95 -1.77
C PHE A 76 -9.65 -3.62 -0.57
N LYS A 77 -9.16 -3.88 0.65
CA LYS A 77 -9.92 -3.59 1.87
C LYS A 77 -9.96 -2.08 2.13
N ALA A 78 -11.15 -1.49 2.19
CA ALA A 78 -11.30 -0.04 2.37
C ALA A 78 -10.67 0.47 3.67
N ALA A 79 -10.81 -0.30 4.75
CA ALA A 79 -10.31 0.09 6.07
C ALA A 79 -8.77 0.20 6.16
N SER A 80 -8.04 -0.36 5.18
CA SER A 80 -6.58 -0.31 5.16
C SER A 80 -6.02 1.03 4.68
N MET A 81 -6.85 1.88 4.04
CA MET A 81 -6.39 3.14 3.44
C MET A 81 -7.45 4.24 3.63
N SER A 82 -7.04 5.38 4.18
CA SER A 82 -7.93 6.55 4.33
C SER A 82 -8.18 7.28 3.01
N SER A 83 -7.13 7.46 2.21
CA SER A 83 -7.16 8.07 0.88
C SER A 83 -6.08 7.51 -0.03
N VAL A 84 -6.29 7.66 -1.35
CA VAL A 84 -5.31 7.40 -2.40
C VAL A 84 -5.34 8.60 -3.35
N GLY A 85 -4.22 9.32 -3.46
CA GLY A 85 -4.19 10.67 -4.01
C GLY A 85 -5.23 11.58 -3.35
N VAL A 86 -6.02 12.27 -4.18
CA VAL A 86 -7.11 13.16 -3.74
C VAL A 86 -8.43 12.42 -3.45
N VAL A 87 -8.48 11.10 -3.67
CA VAL A 87 -9.72 10.32 -3.54
C VAL A 87 -9.82 9.74 -2.12
N PRO A 88 -10.80 10.16 -1.31
CA PRO A 88 -11.05 9.54 -0.02
C PRO A 88 -11.70 8.17 -0.23
N VAL A 89 -11.11 7.11 0.32
CA VAL A 89 -11.56 5.72 0.10
C VAL A 89 -12.98 5.50 0.64
N TRP A 90 -13.34 6.19 1.72
CA TRP A 90 -14.69 6.09 2.29
C TRP A 90 -15.80 6.54 1.33
N LYS A 91 -15.50 7.40 0.34
CA LYS A 91 -16.43 7.84 -0.71
C LYS A 91 -16.64 6.83 -1.84
N LEU A 92 -15.84 5.76 -1.87
CA LEU A 92 -15.97 4.71 -2.88
C LEU A 92 -17.02 3.69 -2.43
N GLU A 93 -17.76 3.18 -3.42
CA GLU A 93 -18.68 2.07 -3.21
C GLU A 93 -17.92 0.82 -2.79
N LYS A 94 -18.50 0.09 -1.85
CA LYS A 94 -17.91 -1.10 -1.23
C LYS A 94 -18.85 -2.28 -1.45
N ASP A 95 -18.28 -3.48 -1.55
CA ASP A 95 -19.06 -4.71 -1.48
C ASP A 95 -19.56 -4.97 -0.05
N ALA A 96 -20.33 -6.05 0.13
CA ALA A 96 -20.85 -6.48 1.42
C ALA A 96 -19.74 -6.78 2.46
N ASP A 97 -18.53 -7.12 2.01
CA ASP A 97 -17.37 -7.39 2.84
C ASP A 97 -16.54 -6.13 3.12
N GLY A 98 -16.95 -4.95 2.62
CA GLY A 98 -16.23 -3.70 2.79
C GLY A 98 -14.97 -3.57 1.91
N ASN A 99 -14.88 -4.33 0.82
CA ASN A 99 -13.83 -4.18 -0.19
C ASN A 99 -14.26 -3.24 -1.31
N VAL A 100 -13.30 -2.55 -1.89
CA VAL A 100 -13.51 -1.61 -2.99
C VAL A 100 -12.91 -2.20 -4.26
N PRO A 101 -13.64 -2.23 -5.39
CA PRO A 101 -13.06 -2.60 -6.68
C PRO A 101 -11.94 -1.64 -7.07
N LEU A 102 -10.78 -2.19 -7.44
CA LEU A 102 -9.61 -1.40 -7.78
C LEU A 102 -9.84 -0.52 -9.02
N GLU A 103 -10.63 -1.02 -9.98
CA GLU A 103 -11.05 -0.28 -11.17
C GLU A 103 -11.81 1.01 -10.84
N THR A 104 -12.68 0.97 -9.82
CA THR A 104 -13.45 2.14 -9.37
C THR A 104 -12.52 3.21 -8.80
N LEU A 105 -11.54 2.80 -8.00
CA LEU A 105 -10.53 3.72 -7.46
C LEU A 105 -9.71 4.37 -8.58
N VAL A 106 -9.18 3.55 -9.50
CA VAL A 106 -8.36 4.04 -10.63
C VAL A 106 -9.17 4.97 -11.52
N GLY A 107 -10.42 4.61 -11.84
CA GLY A 107 -11.33 5.45 -12.61
C GLY A 107 -11.59 6.80 -11.95
N ARG A 108 -11.84 6.83 -10.63
CA ARG A 108 -12.06 8.07 -9.87
C ARG A 108 -10.83 8.97 -9.85
N ILE A 109 -9.63 8.40 -9.69
CA ILE A 109 -8.39 9.19 -9.73
C ILE A 109 -8.17 9.78 -11.12
N ARG A 110 -8.45 9.03 -12.19
CA ARG A 110 -8.33 9.53 -13.57
C ARG A 110 -9.36 10.61 -13.90
N ALA A 111 -10.59 10.49 -13.39
CA ALA A 111 -11.65 11.46 -13.62
C ALA A 111 -11.52 12.75 -12.80
N GLY A 112 -10.77 12.71 -11.68
CA GLY A 112 -10.46 13.87 -10.84
C GLY A 112 -9.12 14.56 -11.15
N LYS A 113 -8.46 14.16 -12.24
CA LYS A 113 -7.33 14.89 -12.83
C LYS A 113 -7.81 15.93 -13.83
#